data_AF-A0A9X3N742-F1
#
_entry.id   AF-A0A9X3N742-F1
#
_cell.length_a   1.000
_cell.length_b   1.000
_cell.length_c   1.000
_cell.angle_alpha   90.00
_cell.angle_beta   90.00
_cell.angle_gamma   90.00
#
_symmetry.space_group_name_H-M   'P 1'
#
loop_
_entity.id
_entity.type
_entity.pdbx_description
1 polymer ?
#
loop_
_entity_poly.entity_id
_entity_poly.type
_entity_poly.pdbx_seq_one_letter_code
_entity_poly.pdbx_strand_id
1 'polypeptide(L)'
;MLPRLLLAAGLVALLAPAAANADSIVYIDQGNVWSAAPDGSHKVQLTGGGGWHSPTQADDGRIAAVQGAGPIQVLAPNGKPLHTITTPPAKSGDGGTFAPNPGNLSFSPDGTKIAYDYIAYSCPVASTCGSIQRSVFYTDAGVTTATPHSVYGNQHSVSNPEWVTNSRTLVFGGFGRQVAIDDLDAGDYNSKPWMVPNGDMGDGEVTRDGTKLAVTSDYGDNLKLTFFAVKGDIKTQFPPAYPEFACEMTKPDASYHDPSWAPDNAGIAYGSSKGIEVSRFTEFGPSHCAAPDDSILTPTGTEPDWGPADPPPSAWVPTTPPPVTPPTPPTPVPAPAPPAKATIALTKTTVKALRKGLAVKVTVPAPGKVTLSANLKTRKLATGTATAKQPGTVTVRLAKTKKAKKGHTLTLKLTFNNVTSSHSVKVR
;
A
#
# COMPACT_ATOMS: atom_id res chain seq x y z
N MET A 1 -65.78 49.97 19.12
CA MET A 1 -65.09 49.03 20.02
C MET A 1 -64.66 47.84 19.18
N LEU A 2 -63.35 47.69 18.97
CA LEU A 2 -62.71 46.80 17.99
C LEU A 2 -62.77 45.30 18.37
N PRO A 3 -62.71 44.38 17.39
CA PRO A 3 -62.81 42.94 17.58
C PRO A 3 -61.45 42.28 17.86
N ARG A 4 -61.45 41.14 18.58
CA ARG A 4 -60.26 40.30 18.83
C ARG A 4 -60.22 39.14 17.84
N LEU A 5 -59.22 39.13 16.96
CA LEU A 5 -58.84 37.98 16.14
C LEU A 5 -58.07 36.95 16.99
N LEU A 6 -58.46 35.69 16.90
CA LEU A 6 -57.69 34.52 17.32
C LEU A 6 -56.83 34.05 16.14
N LEU A 7 -55.50 34.03 16.31
CA LEU A 7 -54.56 33.34 15.42
C LEU A 7 -54.19 31.98 16.03
N ALA A 8 -54.50 30.90 15.32
CA ALA A 8 -53.93 29.58 15.55
C ALA A 8 -52.68 29.42 14.68
N ALA A 9 -51.51 29.20 15.31
CA ALA A 9 -50.26 28.89 14.61
C ALA A 9 -50.03 27.37 14.68
N GLY A 10 -50.17 26.69 13.56
CA GLY A 10 -49.82 25.28 13.41
C GLY A 10 -48.30 25.12 13.25
N LEU A 11 -47.69 24.35 14.14
CA LEU A 11 -46.28 23.98 14.11
C LEU A 11 -46.12 22.75 13.20
N VAL A 12 -45.65 22.94 11.97
CA VAL A 12 -45.26 21.85 11.07
C VAL A 12 -43.83 21.43 11.45
N ALA A 13 -43.69 20.28 12.11
CA ALA A 13 -42.39 19.66 12.35
C ALA A 13 -41.83 19.14 11.01
N LEU A 14 -40.82 19.81 10.47
CA LEU A 14 -40.00 19.26 9.39
C LEU A 14 -39.18 18.09 9.96
N LEU A 15 -39.63 16.87 9.69
CA LEU A 15 -38.79 15.67 9.78
C LEU A 15 -37.69 15.82 8.73
N ALA A 16 -36.53 16.32 9.13
CA ALA A 16 -35.33 16.19 8.31
C ALA A 16 -35.04 14.69 8.17
N PRO A 17 -34.85 14.16 6.94
CA PRO A 17 -34.38 12.79 6.78
C PRO A 17 -33.06 12.66 7.56
N ALA A 18 -32.94 11.64 8.40
CA ALA A 18 -31.66 11.27 8.98
C ALA A 18 -30.68 11.14 7.81
N ALA A 19 -29.59 11.92 7.84
CA ALA A 19 -28.53 11.73 6.88
C ALA A 19 -28.12 10.26 6.98
N ALA A 20 -28.28 9.50 5.89
CA ALA A 20 -27.66 8.20 5.79
C ALA A 20 -26.16 8.47 5.89
N ASN A 21 -25.59 8.23 7.06
CA ASN A 21 -24.16 8.38 7.26
C ASN A 21 -23.52 7.24 6.45
N ALA A 22 -22.65 7.62 5.52
CA ALA A 22 -21.75 6.69 4.89
C ALA A 22 -20.94 5.99 5.99
N ASP A 23 -21.00 4.67 6.05
CA ASP A 23 -20.17 3.85 6.92
C ASP A 23 -19.96 2.46 6.31
N SER A 24 -18.82 1.87 6.62
CA SER A 24 -18.50 0.51 6.20
C SER A 24 -17.70 -0.21 7.26
N ILE A 25 -17.82 -1.52 7.24
CA ILE A 25 -17.00 -2.42 8.03
C ILE A 25 -16.02 -3.08 7.06
N VAL A 26 -14.73 -2.89 7.29
CA VAL A 26 -13.68 -3.69 6.64
C VAL A 26 -13.39 -4.91 7.51
N TYR A 27 -13.19 -6.06 6.90
CA TYR A 27 -13.04 -7.32 7.63
C TYR A 27 -12.35 -8.39 6.81
N ILE A 28 -11.95 -9.48 7.46
CA ILE A 28 -11.46 -10.68 6.78
C ILE A 28 -12.62 -11.64 6.54
N ASP A 29 -12.75 -12.15 5.32
CA ASP A 29 -13.65 -13.25 5.00
C ASP A 29 -13.06 -14.12 3.91
N GLN A 30 -13.11 -15.43 4.11
CA GLN A 30 -12.43 -16.42 3.27
C GLN A 30 -10.93 -16.09 3.06
N GLY A 31 -10.30 -15.52 4.08
CA GLY A 31 -8.89 -15.14 4.09
C GLY A 31 -8.52 -13.91 3.23
N ASN A 32 -9.49 -13.13 2.76
CA ASN A 32 -9.28 -11.89 2.01
C ASN A 32 -9.91 -10.70 2.73
N VAL A 33 -9.51 -9.49 2.37
CA VAL A 33 -10.12 -8.26 2.88
C VAL A 33 -11.40 -7.98 2.11
N TRP A 34 -12.47 -7.69 2.84
CA TRP A 34 -13.78 -7.29 2.33
C TRP A 34 -14.19 -5.96 2.95
N SER A 35 -15.15 -5.30 2.31
CA SER A 35 -15.89 -4.17 2.87
C SER A 35 -17.38 -4.39 2.62
N ALA A 36 -18.23 -4.02 3.57
CA ALA A 36 -19.68 -4.04 3.44
C ALA A 36 -20.32 -2.93 4.29
N ALA A 37 -21.55 -2.56 3.96
CA ALA A 37 -22.35 -1.74 4.84
C ALA A 37 -22.71 -2.53 6.11
N PRO A 38 -23.06 -1.86 7.23
CA PRO A 38 -23.33 -2.54 8.51
C PRO A 38 -24.50 -3.52 8.47
N ASP A 39 -25.43 -3.34 7.53
CA ASP A 39 -26.56 -4.24 7.31
C ASP A 39 -26.23 -5.43 6.37
N GLY A 40 -24.96 -5.57 5.96
CA GLY A 40 -24.48 -6.60 5.04
C GLY A 40 -24.71 -6.29 3.56
N SER A 41 -25.34 -5.17 3.23
CA SER A 41 -25.47 -4.72 1.85
C SER A 41 -24.13 -4.19 1.30
N HIS A 42 -24.06 -4.00 -0.02
CA HIS A 42 -22.88 -3.47 -0.72
C HIS A 42 -21.56 -4.20 -0.40
N LYS A 43 -21.63 -5.51 -0.17
CA LYS A 43 -20.46 -6.35 0.09
C LYS A 43 -19.53 -6.43 -1.13
N VAL A 44 -18.27 -6.09 -0.94
CA VAL A 44 -17.22 -6.10 -1.98
C VAL A 44 -15.93 -6.73 -1.44
N GLN A 45 -15.40 -7.70 -2.20
CA GLN A 45 -14.09 -8.30 -1.93
C GLN A 45 -12.99 -7.38 -2.46
N LEU A 46 -12.13 -6.86 -1.58
CA LEU A 46 -11.10 -5.88 -1.92
C LEU A 46 -9.77 -6.51 -2.34
N THR A 47 -9.46 -7.69 -1.80
CA THR A 47 -8.20 -8.40 -2.09
C THR A 47 -8.44 -9.85 -2.51
N GLY A 48 -7.41 -10.48 -3.07
CA GLY A 48 -7.39 -11.90 -3.42
C GLY A 48 -6.15 -12.61 -2.88
N GLY A 49 -6.08 -13.93 -3.11
CA GLY A 49 -4.90 -14.75 -2.80
C GLY A 49 -4.87 -15.36 -1.41
N GLY A 50 -5.77 -14.96 -0.50
CA GLY A 50 -5.83 -15.52 0.85
C GLY A 50 -4.70 -15.04 1.77
N GLY A 51 -4.79 -15.45 3.04
CA GLY A 51 -3.76 -15.17 4.07
C GLY A 51 -3.71 -13.71 4.51
N TRP A 52 -4.77 -12.95 4.29
CA TRP A 52 -4.92 -11.60 4.80
C TRP A 52 -5.37 -11.60 6.25
N HIS A 53 -4.90 -10.63 7.03
CA HIS A 53 -5.30 -10.37 8.40
C HIS A 53 -5.10 -8.89 8.78
N SER A 54 -5.64 -8.53 9.93
CA SER A 54 -5.63 -7.24 10.61
C SER A 54 -6.00 -6.07 9.70
N PRO A 55 -7.17 -6.11 9.03
CA PRO A 55 -7.64 -4.98 8.24
C PRO A 55 -8.08 -3.83 9.17
N THR A 56 -7.72 -2.61 8.82
CA THR A 56 -8.18 -1.38 9.51
C THR A 56 -8.34 -0.24 8.52
N GLN A 57 -9.23 0.69 8.77
CA GLN A 57 -9.62 1.77 7.86
C GLN A 57 -9.50 3.17 8.51
N ALA A 58 -8.89 4.11 7.77
CA ALA A 58 -8.88 5.53 8.11
C ALA A 58 -10.19 6.24 7.71
N ASP A 59 -10.42 7.47 8.19
CA ASP A 59 -11.65 8.21 7.88
C ASP A 59 -11.83 8.55 6.40
N ASP A 60 -10.73 8.63 5.65
CA ASP A 60 -10.76 8.83 4.19
C ASP A 60 -10.99 7.53 3.39
N GLY A 61 -11.20 6.42 4.10
CA GLY A 61 -11.45 5.09 3.55
C GLY A 61 -10.19 4.35 3.13
N ARG A 62 -8.98 4.90 3.29
CA ARG A 62 -7.75 4.12 3.09
C ARG A 62 -7.71 2.96 4.06
N ILE A 63 -7.22 1.84 3.58
CA ILE A 63 -7.18 0.58 4.33
C ILE A 63 -5.72 0.19 4.54
N ALA A 64 -5.40 -0.30 5.72
CA ALA A 64 -4.18 -1.05 5.98
C ALA A 64 -4.54 -2.50 6.30
N ALA A 65 -3.76 -3.45 5.80
CA ALA A 65 -3.89 -4.87 6.15
C ALA A 65 -2.55 -5.57 5.96
N VAL A 66 -2.43 -6.78 6.48
CA VAL A 66 -1.22 -7.61 6.33
C VAL A 66 -1.57 -8.86 5.54
N GLN A 67 -0.67 -9.30 4.65
CA GLN A 67 -0.75 -10.61 4.01
C GLN A 67 0.41 -11.48 4.46
N GLY A 68 0.13 -12.69 4.92
CA GLY A 68 1.14 -13.64 5.40
C GLY A 68 1.82 -13.12 6.66
N ALA A 69 3.11 -12.77 6.56
CA ALA A 69 3.90 -12.22 7.67
C ALA A 69 4.29 -10.75 7.46
N GLY A 70 3.64 -10.06 6.52
CA GLY A 70 4.04 -8.71 6.10
C GLY A 70 4.66 -8.64 4.72
N PRO A 71 4.93 -7.42 4.21
CA PRO A 71 4.80 -6.11 4.88
C PRO A 71 3.34 -5.66 5.10
N ILE A 72 3.14 -4.55 5.84
CA ILE A 72 1.85 -3.86 5.89
C ILE A 72 1.53 -3.32 4.49
N GLN A 73 0.33 -3.60 3.99
CA GLN A 73 -0.18 -3.15 2.70
C GLN A 73 -1.11 -1.97 2.93
N VAL A 74 -0.81 -0.82 2.31
CA VAL A 74 -1.71 0.34 2.30
C VAL A 74 -2.47 0.33 0.99
N LEU A 75 -3.79 0.34 1.08
CA LEU A 75 -4.73 0.20 -0.03
C LEU A 75 -5.62 1.45 -0.11
N ALA A 76 -6.06 1.78 -1.32
CA ALA A 76 -7.16 2.71 -1.53
C ALA A 76 -8.49 2.04 -1.07
N PRO A 77 -9.59 2.82 -0.89
CA PRO A 77 -10.87 2.27 -0.43
C PRO A 77 -11.39 1.09 -1.27
N ASN A 78 -11.11 1.08 -2.58
CA ASN A 78 -11.51 -0.01 -3.48
C ASN A 78 -10.54 -1.20 -3.53
N GLY A 79 -9.58 -1.30 -2.61
CA GLY A 79 -8.58 -2.38 -2.57
C GLY A 79 -7.40 -2.19 -3.53
N LYS A 80 -7.31 -1.07 -4.26
CA LYS A 80 -6.14 -0.77 -5.09
C LYS A 80 -4.89 -0.65 -4.22
N PRO A 81 -3.81 -1.42 -4.46
CA PRO A 81 -2.56 -1.24 -3.73
C PRO A 81 -1.98 0.16 -3.98
N LEU A 82 -1.64 0.87 -2.89
CA LEU A 82 -0.95 2.17 -2.94
C LEU A 82 0.55 1.97 -2.75
N HIS A 83 0.94 1.34 -1.64
CA HIS A 83 2.33 1.02 -1.28
C HIS A 83 2.37 0.04 -0.11
N THR A 84 3.59 -0.40 0.24
CA THR A 84 3.84 -1.27 1.38
C THR A 84 4.76 -0.62 2.40
N ILE A 85 4.58 -0.92 3.68
CA ILE A 85 5.45 -0.49 4.77
C ILE A 85 6.20 -1.71 5.32
N THR A 86 7.52 -1.74 5.09
CA THR A 86 8.38 -2.78 5.68
C THR A 86 8.64 -2.44 7.15
N THR A 87 8.27 -3.33 8.06
CA THR A 87 8.56 -3.19 9.48
C THR A 87 9.87 -3.94 9.82
N PRO A 88 10.78 -3.35 10.61
CA PRO A 88 12.04 -4.02 10.96
C PRO A 88 11.86 -5.01 12.13
N PRO A 89 12.77 -5.99 12.31
CA PRO A 89 12.89 -6.69 13.58
C PRO A 89 13.10 -5.69 14.73
N ALA A 90 12.52 -5.97 15.89
CA ALA A 90 12.59 -5.09 17.06
C ALA A 90 12.98 -5.87 18.32
N LYS A 91 13.55 -5.18 19.32
CA LYS A 91 13.85 -5.81 20.61
C LYS A 91 12.57 -5.94 21.44
N SER A 92 12.40 -7.10 22.08
CA SER A 92 11.38 -7.29 23.13
C SER A 92 11.85 -6.75 24.47
N GLY A 93 10.91 -6.58 25.40
CA GLY A 93 11.19 -5.97 26.71
C GLY A 93 12.15 -6.79 27.58
N ASP A 94 12.23 -8.10 27.34
CA ASP A 94 13.13 -9.05 28.00
C ASP A 94 14.48 -9.24 27.29
N GLY A 95 14.78 -8.44 26.27
CA GLY A 95 16.04 -8.49 25.52
C GLY A 95 16.07 -9.51 24.37
N GLY A 96 14.96 -10.21 24.12
CA GLY A 96 14.76 -11.01 22.90
C GLY A 96 14.57 -10.15 21.64
N THR A 97 14.13 -10.79 20.55
CA THR A 97 13.90 -10.11 19.26
C THR A 97 12.59 -10.59 18.64
N PHE A 98 11.76 -9.64 18.23
CA PHE A 98 10.59 -9.87 17.39
C PHE A 98 11.01 -10.07 15.93
N ALA A 99 10.45 -11.10 15.30
CA ALA A 99 10.43 -11.18 13.85
C ALA A 99 9.57 -10.04 13.28
N PRO A 100 9.86 -9.55 12.07
CA PRO A 100 9.08 -8.50 11.42
C PRO A 100 7.74 -9.06 10.92
N ASN A 101 6.82 -9.32 11.85
CA ASN A 101 5.50 -9.89 11.60
C ASN A 101 4.45 -9.05 12.33
N PRO A 102 4.02 -7.91 11.74
CA PRO A 102 3.10 -6.99 12.39
C PRO A 102 1.74 -7.67 12.59
N GLY A 103 1.26 -7.69 13.83
CA GLY A 103 -0.10 -8.05 14.21
C GLY A 103 -0.96 -6.80 14.43
N ASN A 104 -2.21 -7.01 14.85
CA ASN A 104 -3.27 -6.03 15.16
C ASN A 104 -2.93 -4.58 14.73
N LEU A 105 -3.43 -4.21 13.56
CA LEU A 105 -3.25 -2.87 13.01
C LEU A 105 -4.39 -1.97 13.45
N SER A 106 -4.10 -0.70 13.70
CA SER A 106 -5.11 0.35 13.83
C SER A 106 -4.68 1.61 13.09
N PHE A 107 -5.52 2.08 12.18
CA PHE A 107 -5.30 3.29 11.41
C PHE A 107 -5.71 4.52 12.23
N SER A 108 -4.86 5.56 12.28
CA SER A 108 -5.30 6.82 12.91
C SER A 108 -6.49 7.39 12.16
N PRO A 109 -7.44 8.07 12.84
CA PRO A 109 -8.62 8.65 12.19
C PRO A 109 -8.28 9.52 10.98
N ASP A 110 -7.27 10.39 11.09
CA ASP A 110 -6.82 11.24 9.97
C ASP A 110 -6.03 10.51 8.87
N GLY A 111 -5.82 9.21 9.02
CA GLY A 111 -5.09 8.38 8.09
C GLY A 111 -3.60 8.72 7.97
N THR A 112 -3.01 9.43 8.92
CA THR A 112 -1.59 9.80 8.86
C THR A 112 -0.67 8.76 9.50
N LYS A 113 -1.19 7.89 10.37
CA LYS A 113 -0.41 6.91 11.13
C LYS A 113 -1.08 5.55 11.18
N ILE A 114 -0.26 4.53 11.43
CA ILE A 114 -0.70 3.17 11.71
C ILE A 114 -0.01 2.75 13.00
N ALA A 115 -0.80 2.28 13.97
CA ALA A 115 -0.31 1.54 15.12
C ALA A 115 -0.33 0.06 14.76
N TYR A 116 0.66 -0.70 15.26
CA TYR A 116 0.75 -2.14 15.06
C TYR A 116 1.45 -2.77 16.24
N ASP A 117 1.26 -4.07 16.44
CA ASP A 117 2.00 -4.81 17.45
C ASP A 117 2.92 -5.88 16.88
N TYR A 118 3.82 -6.35 17.73
CA TYR A 118 4.51 -7.62 17.57
C TYR A 118 4.24 -8.52 18.76
N ILE A 119 4.00 -9.78 18.48
CA ILE A 119 3.84 -10.84 19.49
C ILE A 119 4.83 -11.95 19.20
N ALA A 120 5.58 -12.38 20.22
CA ALA A 120 6.50 -13.51 20.11
C ALA A 120 6.59 -14.30 21.41
N TYR A 121 6.85 -15.60 21.30
CA TYR A 121 7.28 -16.40 22.44
C TYR A 121 8.78 -16.21 22.63
N SER A 122 9.18 -15.74 23.81
CA SER A 122 10.58 -15.55 24.14
C SER A 122 11.15 -16.70 24.98
N CYS A 123 12.45 -16.88 24.81
CA CYS A 123 13.30 -17.77 25.61
C CYS A 123 14.46 -16.94 26.19
N PRO A 124 14.23 -16.13 27.23
CA PRO A 124 15.28 -15.29 27.81
C PRO A 124 16.40 -16.16 28.37
N VAL A 125 17.65 -15.69 28.26
CA VAL A 125 18.79 -16.36 28.89
C VAL A 125 18.56 -16.36 30.40
N ALA A 126 18.62 -17.56 31.01
CA ALA A 126 18.35 -17.80 32.43
C ALA A 126 16.89 -17.66 32.91
N SER A 127 15.90 -17.71 31.99
CA SER A 127 14.47 -17.85 32.33
C SER A 127 13.84 -19.06 31.62
N THR A 128 12.66 -19.49 32.04
CA THR A 128 11.88 -20.51 31.33
C THR A 128 11.40 -19.97 30.00
N CYS A 129 11.65 -20.72 28.92
CA CYS A 129 11.04 -20.49 27.62
C CYS A 129 9.51 -20.45 27.72
N GLY A 130 8.88 -19.55 26.97
CA GLY A 130 7.43 -19.51 26.81
C GLY A 130 6.74 -18.26 27.33
N SER A 131 7.49 -17.24 27.81
CA SER A 131 6.89 -15.94 28.07
C SER A 131 6.45 -15.28 26.77
N ILE A 132 5.18 -14.88 26.71
CA ILE A 132 4.66 -14.10 25.58
C ILE A 132 5.16 -12.66 25.74
N GLN A 133 5.97 -12.21 24.79
CA GLN A 133 6.37 -10.82 24.65
C GLN A 133 5.43 -10.14 23.67
N ARG A 134 5.04 -8.91 24.01
CA ARG A 134 4.20 -8.06 23.19
C ARG A 134 4.76 -6.65 23.19
N SER A 135 4.68 -5.97 22.06
CA SER A 135 5.06 -4.56 21.94
C SER A 135 4.21 -3.87 20.91
N VAL A 136 3.71 -2.67 21.24
CA VAL A 136 3.07 -1.75 20.30
C VAL A 136 4.11 -0.77 19.74
N PHE A 137 3.99 -0.52 18.44
CA PHE A 137 4.79 0.42 17.66
C PHE A 137 3.88 1.31 16.82
N TYR A 138 4.44 2.44 16.37
CA TYR A 138 3.75 3.39 15.50
C TYR A 138 4.58 3.71 14.28
N THR A 139 3.91 3.92 13.15
CA THR A 139 4.53 4.39 11.92
C THR A 139 3.68 5.46 11.26
N ASP A 140 4.31 6.37 10.53
CA ASP A 140 3.58 7.18 9.56
C ASP A 140 3.02 6.26 8.47
N ALA A 141 1.86 6.59 7.92
CA ALA A 141 1.20 5.77 6.91
C ALA A 141 1.77 6.00 5.50
N GLY A 142 2.41 7.15 5.26
CA GLY A 142 2.92 7.57 3.95
C GLY A 142 4.34 7.13 3.61
N VAL A 143 4.96 6.30 4.44
CA VAL A 143 6.35 5.82 4.25
C VAL A 143 6.38 4.42 3.64
N THR A 144 7.57 3.96 3.23
CA THR A 144 7.77 2.58 2.73
C THR A 144 8.59 1.70 3.67
N THR A 145 9.20 2.31 4.68
CA THR A 145 9.87 1.66 5.81
C THR A 145 9.29 2.26 7.07
N ALA A 146 8.93 1.43 8.04
CA ALA A 146 8.27 1.89 9.25
C ALA A 146 9.08 2.98 9.97
N THR A 147 8.40 3.97 10.52
CA THR A 147 9.03 5.03 11.31
C THR A 147 9.81 4.38 12.48
N PRO A 148 11.07 4.80 12.73
CA PRO A 148 11.84 4.25 13.84
C PRO A 148 11.15 4.48 15.20
N HIS A 149 11.21 3.49 16.10
CA HIS A 149 10.63 3.61 17.44
C HIS A 149 11.21 4.80 18.24
N SER A 150 12.41 5.29 17.92
CA SER A 150 12.94 6.50 18.54
C SER A 150 12.11 7.78 18.28
N VAL A 151 11.11 7.71 17.40
CA VAL A 151 10.19 8.82 17.10
C VAL A 151 8.92 8.74 17.95
N TYR A 152 8.35 7.55 18.14
CA TYR A 152 7.04 7.32 18.79
C TYR A 152 7.06 6.31 19.95
N GLY A 153 8.25 5.91 20.39
CA GLY A 153 8.45 4.94 21.44
C GLY A 153 8.17 3.50 21.01
N ASN A 154 8.53 2.58 21.90
CA ASN A 154 8.13 1.19 21.92
C ASN A 154 7.39 0.91 23.23
N GLN A 155 6.10 0.60 23.13
CA GLN A 155 5.31 0.25 24.31
C GLN A 155 5.34 -1.25 24.53
N HIS A 156 6.23 -1.67 25.42
CA HIS A 156 6.39 -3.07 25.78
C HIS A 156 5.29 -3.58 26.71
N SER A 157 5.08 -4.90 26.66
CA SER A 157 4.09 -5.65 27.46
C SER A 157 2.64 -5.29 27.17
N VAL A 158 2.39 -4.67 26.00
CA VAL A 158 1.06 -4.33 25.50
C VAL A 158 0.93 -4.69 24.01
N SER A 159 -0.30 -4.85 23.53
CA SER A 159 -0.75 -5.24 22.19
C SER A 159 -2.10 -4.59 21.86
N ASN A 160 -2.70 -4.94 20.72
CA ASN A 160 -4.04 -4.52 20.30
C ASN A 160 -4.22 -2.99 20.33
N PRO A 161 -3.34 -2.21 19.69
CA PRO A 161 -3.40 -0.76 19.80
C PRO A 161 -4.65 -0.23 19.09
N GLU A 162 -5.38 0.70 19.72
CA GLU A 162 -6.53 1.37 19.10
C GLU A 162 -6.47 2.88 19.24
N TRP A 163 -6.71 3.62 18.16
CA TRP A 163 -6.61 5.08 18.20
C TRP A 163 -7.81 5.75 18.89
N VAL A 164 -7.51 6.60 19.87
CA VAL A 164 -8.48 7.52 20.50
C VAL A 164 -8.48 8.87 19.78
N THR A 165 -7.29 9.31 19.34
CA THR A 165 -7.07 10.53 18.56
C THR A 165 -6.00 10.26 17.49
N ASN A 166 -5.42 11.28 16.86
CA ASN A 166 -4.28 11.10 15.93
C ASN A 166 -2.92 11.03 16.63
N SER A 167 -2.89 11.14 17.96
CA SER A 167 -1.66 11.12 18.77
C SER A 167 -1.82 10.38 20.10
N ARG A 168 -2.91 9.62 20.26
CA ARG A 168 -3.22 8.87 21.48
C ARG A 168 -3.88 7.55 21.14
N THR A 169 -3.44 6.48 21.76
CA THR A 169 -4.01 5.13 21.63
C THR A 169 -4.43 4.55 22.97
N LEU A 170 -5.38 3.62 22.92
CA LEU A 170 -5.49 2.54 23.89
C LEU A 170 -4.50 1.44 23.53
N VAL A 171 -3.91 0.83 24.53
CA VAL A 171 -3.04 -0.35 24.39
C VAL A 171 -3.35 -1.32 25.53
N PHE A 172 -3.31 -2.62 25.23
CA PHE A 172 -3.82 -3.65 26.13
C PHE A 172 -2.75 -4.66 26.52
N GLY A 173 -2.71 -5.05 27.79
CA GLY A 173 -1.64 -5.89 28.32
C GLY A 173 -2.12 -6.84 29.41
N GLY A 174 -1.16 -7.36 30.18
CA GLY A 174 -1.44 -8.22 31.32
C GLY A 174 -1.68 -7.44 32.61
N PHE A 175 -1.60 -8.16 33.74
CA PHE A 175 -1.78 -7.61 35.09
C PHE A 175 -1.10 -6.25 35.31
N GLY A 176 -1.89 -5.23 35.67
CA GLY A 176 -1.42 -3.87 35.91
C GLY A 176 -1.44 -2.95 34.67
N ARG A 177 -1.72 -3.50 33.49
CA ARG A 177 -1.77 -2.80 32.19
C ARG A 177 -2.88 -3.31 31.29
N GLN A 178 -4.00 -3.79 31.86
CA GLN A 178 -5.09 -4.39 31.10
C GLN A 178 -5.65 -3.41 30.07
N VAL A 179 -5.96 -2.18 30.49
CA VAL A 179 -6.26 -1.06 29.59
C VAL A 179 -5.35 0.09 29.95
N ALA A 180 -4.45 0.46 29.05
CA ALA A 180 -3.55 1.59 29.21
C ALA A 180 -3.77 2.60 28.08
N ILE A 181 -3.43 3.86 28.35
CA ILE A 181 -3.42 4.93 27.36
C ILE A 181 -1.97 5.23 27.04
N ASP A 182 -1.67 5.42 25.77
CA ASP A 182 -0.36 5.87 25.31
C ASP A 182 -0.50 7.16 24.50
N ASP A 183 0.31 8.16 24.84
CA ASP A 183 0.46 9.37 24.04
C ASP A 183 1.73 9.23 23.22
N LEU A 184 1.65 9.55 21.92
CA LEU A 184 2.81 9.46 21.04
C LEU A 184 3.92 10.40 21.51
N ASP A 185 5.01 9.81 21.99
CA ASP A 185 6.24 10.50 22.36
C ASP A 185 7.45 9.63 22.02
N ALA A 186 8.68 10.12 22.20
CA ALA A 186 9.88 9.36 21.84
C ALA A 186 10.29 8.29 22.87
N GLY A 187 9.49 8.06 23.93
CA GLY A 187 9.88 7.25 25.08
C GLY A 187 9.22 5.87 25.13
N ASP A 188 10.00 4.90 25.59
CA ASP A 188 9.56 3.52 25.78
C ASP A 188 8.89 3.34 27.16
N TYR A 189 7.93 2.41 27.25
CA TYR A 189 7.17 2.11 28.49
C TYR A 189 6.37 3.28 29.06
N ASN A 190 6.03 4.28 28.24
CA ASN A 190 5.36 5.50 28.69
C ASN A 190 3.85 5.38 28.86
N SER A 191 3.23 4.36 28.26
CA SER A 191 1.80 4.06 28.43
C SER A 191 1.38 4.05 29.91
N LYS A 192 0.28 4.72 30.25
CA LYS A 192 -0.25 4.80 31.62
C LYS A 192 -1.44 3.86 31.79
N PRO A 193 -1.43 2.98 32.82
CA PRO A 193 -2.62 2.20 33.15
C PRO A 193 -3.81 3.12 33.42
N TRP A 194 -4.93 2.86 32.75
CA TRP A 194 -6.19 3.54 32.97
C TRP A 194 -7.17 2.65 33.74
N MET A 195 -7.34 1.41 33.29
CA MET A 195 -8.13 0.41 33.99
C MET A 195 -7.25 -0.75 34.43
N VAL A 196 -7.23 -0.99 35.75
CA VAL A 196 -6.55 -2.12 36.39
C VAL A 196 -7.57 -2.95 37.17
N PRO A 197 -8.52 -3.60 36.49
CA PRO A 197 -9.50 -4.47 37.13
C PRO A 197 -8.82 -5.71 37.75
N ASN A 198 -9.56 -6.40 38.62
CA ASN A 198 -9.15 -7.69 39.18
C ASN A 198 -9.29 -8.87 38.20
N GLY A 199 -9.77 -8.62 36.97
CA GLY A 199 -9.89 -9.61 35.89
C GLY A 199 -9.11 -9.20 34.65
N ASP A 200 -9.11 -10.07 33.64
CA ASP A 200 -8.49 -9.76 32.35
C ASP A 200 -9.43 -8.89 31.51
N MET A 201 -8.86 -7.86 30.88
CA MET A 201 -9.51 -7.05 29.86
C MET A 201 -8.50 -6.78 28.74
N GLY A 202 -8.98 -6.75 27.52
CA GLY A 202 -8.16 -6.56 26.33
C GLY A 202 -8.98 -6.06 25.15
N ASP A 203 -8.29 -5.83 24.04
CA ASP A 203 -8.89 -5.79 22.70
C ASP A 203 -10.16 -4.93 22.64
N GLY A 204 -9.98 -3.63 22.81
CA GLY A 204 -11.09 -2.71 23.04
C GLY A 204 -10.96 -1.42 22.27
N GLU A 205 -12.10 -0.82 21.97
CA GLU A 205 -12.18 0.46 21.28
C GLU A 205 -13.05 1.45 22.07
N VAL A 206 -12.73 2.73 21.96
CA VAL A 206 -13.55 3.84 22.45
C VAL A 206 -14.25 4.52 21.28
N THR A 207 -15.50 4.92 21.48
CA THR A 207 -16.26 5.67 20.47
C THR A 207 -15.57 6.95 20.04
N ARG A 208 -15.83 7.41 18.81
CA ARG A 208 -15.24 8.66 18.27
C ARG A 208 -15.50 9.87 19.12
N ASP A 209 -16.60 9.94 19.86
CA ASP A 209 -16.89 11.02 20.82
C ASP A 209 -16.17 10.87 22.17
N GLY A 210 -15.56 9.73 22.45
CA GLY A 210 -14.83 9.43 23.69
C GLY A 210 -15.72 8.98 24.85
N THR A 211 -17.01 8.71 24.62
CA THR A 211 -18.00 8.52 25.70
C THR A 211 -18.28 7.06 26.07
N LYS A 212 -17.94 6.11 25.21
CA LYS A 212 -18.18 4.67 25.43
C LYS A 212 -16.90 3.90 25.17
N LEU A 213 -16.71 2.84 25.94
CA LEU A 213 -15.62 1.88 25.77
C LEU A 213 -16.25 0.48 25.64
N ALA A 214 -15.76 -0.31 24.70
CA ALA A 214 -15.97 -1.74 24.64
C ALA A 214 -14.63 -2.44 24.86
N VAL A 215 -14.64 -3.55 25.58
CA VAL A 215 -13.46 -4.42 25.75
C VAL A 215 -13.90 -5.87 25.73
N THR A 216 -13.00 -6.75 25.34
CA THR A 216 -13.09 -8.15 25.76
C THR A 216 -12.74 -8.26 27.25
N SER A 217 -13.40 -9.15 27.97
CA SER A 217 -13.18 -9.38 29.40
C SER A 217 -13.30 -10.85 29.75
N ASP A 218 -12.51 -11.32 30.72
CA ASP A 218 -12.31 -12.74 31.05
C ASP A 218 -11.57 -13.48 29.90
N TYR A 219 -11.52 -14.82 29.91
CA TYR A 219 -10.83 -15.61 28.89
C TYR A 219 -11.48 -16.99 28.68
N GLY A 220 -11.15 -17.62 27.55
CA GLY A 220 -11.65 -18.95 27.18
C GLY A 220 -13.18 -18.98 27.14
N ASP A 221 -13.78 -20.02 27.72
CA ASP A 221 -15.23 -20.22 27.70
C ASP A 221 -16.03 -19.16 28.47
N ASN A 222 -15.37 -18.30 29.27
CA ASN A 222 -16.02 -17.22 30.03
C ASN A 222 -15.89 -15.85 29.36
N LEU A 223 -15.19 -15.75 28.23
CA LEU A 223 -14.94 -14.49 27.53
C LEU A 223 -16.25 -13.78 27.20
N LYS A 224 -16.28 -12.46 27.45
CA LYS A 224 -17.43 -11.58 27.17
C LYS A 224 -16.98 -10.28 26.52
N LEU A 225 -17.89 -9.65 25.79
CA LEU A 225 -17.80 -8.22 25.52
C LEU A 225 -18.45 -7.43 26.65
N THR A 226 -17.68 -6.51 27.21
CA THR A 226 -18.10 -5.65 28.31
C THR A 226 -18.01 -4.18 27.90
N PHE A 227 -19.03 -3.41 28.27
CA PHE A 227 -19.22 -2.04 27.88
C PHE A 227 -19.15 -1.11 29.09
N PHE A 228 -18.50 0.04 28.91
CA PHE A 228 -18.36 1.06 29.93
C PHE A 228 -18.76 2.44 29.41
N ALA A 229 -19.38 3.24 30.27
CA ALA A 229 -19.56 4.67 30.07
C ALA A 229 -18.29 5.41 30.56
N VAL A 230 -17.60 6.07 29.63
CA VAL A 230 -16.34 6.77 29.92
C VAL A 230 -16.61 8.00 30.79
N LYS A 231 -15.78 8.17 31.82
CA LYS A 231 -15.83 9.31 32.73
C LYS A 231 -14.71 10.30 32.45
N GLY A 232 -15.07 11.54 32.15
CA GLY A 232 -14.11 12.58 31.79
C GLY A 232 -13.85 12.61 30.28
N ASP A 233 -12.77 13.24 29.88
CA ASP A 233 -12.38 13.38 28.47
C ASP A 233 -11.12 12.57 28.19
N ILE A 234 -11.31 11.37 27.63
CA ILE A 234 -10.22 10.47 27.30
C ILE A 234 -9.31 10.98 26.18
N LYS A 235 -9.74 11.98 25.42
CA LYS A 235 -8.92 12.59 24.36
C LYS A 235 -7.88 13.55 24.92
N THR A 236 -8.08 14.06 26.14
CA THR A 236 -7.23 15.11 26.72
C THR A 236 -6.67 14.77 28.10
N GLN A 237 -7.37 13.99 28.92
CA GLN A 237 -6.95 13.62 30.27
C GLN A 237 -6.09 12.34 30.28
N PHE A 238 -5.09 12.25 31.15
CA PHE A 238 -4.10 11.17 31.11
C PHE A 238 -3.69 10.63 32.50
N PRO A 239 -4.28 9.50 32.96
CA PRO A 239 -5.53 8.92 32.46
C PRO A 239 -6.76 9.74 32.91
N PRO A 240 -7.91 9.64 32.22
CA PRO A 240 -9.19 10.15 32.73
C PRO A 240 -9.65 9.33 33.95
N ALA A 241 -10.80 9.69 34.52
CA ALA A 241 -11.37 8.92 35.63
C ALA A 241 -11.72 7.48 35.19
N TYR A 242 -11.76 6.57 36.17
CA TYR A 242 -12.16 5.18 35.91
C TYR A 242 -13.59 5.14 35.34
N PRO A 243 -13.84 4.45 34.20
CA PRO A 243 -15.14 4.48 33.55
C PRO A 243 -16.18 3.66 34.34
N GLU A 244 -17.46 3.98 34.19
CA GLU A 244 -18.53 3.23 34.86
C GLU A 244 -18.94 2.04 34.02
N PHE A 245 -19.08 0.87 34.64
CA PHE A 245 -19.69 -0.29 33.99
C PHE A 245 -21.08 0.09 33.45
N ALA A 246 -21.33 -0.19 32.17
CA ALA A 246 -22.64 -0.01 31.56
C ALA A 246 -23.39 -1.34 31.54
N CYS A 247 -22.85 -2.33 30.84
CA CYS A 247 -23.46 -3.64 30.63
C CYS A 247 -22.42 -4.61 30.05
N GLU A 248 -22.81 -5.87 29.86
CA GLU A 248 -22.01 -6.88 29.17
C GLU A 248 -22.93 -7.81 28.36
N MET A 249 -22.35 -8.54 27.40
CA MET A 249 -23.06 -9.60 26.72
C MET A 249 -23.49 -10.68 27.72
N THR A 250 -24.76 -11.02 27.71
CA THR A 250 -25.36 -11.94 28.71
C THR A 250 -24.85 -13.37 28.59
N LYS A 251 -24.43 -13.78 27.39
CA LYS A 251 -23.85 -15.10 27.12
C LYS A 251 -22.37 -14.94 26.84
N PRO A 252 -21.49 -15.69 27.52
CA PRO A 252 -20.09 -15.74 27.14
C PRO A 252 -19.92 -16.45 25.79
N ASP A 253 -18.87 -16.08 25.08
CA ASP A 253 -18.45 -16.69 23.82
C ASP A 253 -16.93 -16.58 23.70
N ALA A 254 -16.24 -17.72 23.64
CA ALA A 254 -14.78 -17.80 23.49
C ALA A 254 -14.26 -17.21 22.17
N SER A 255 -15.16 -16.92 21.22
CA SER A 255 -14.84 -16.30 19.93
C SER A 255 -15.09 -14.80 19.90
N TYR A 256 -15.41 -14.13 21.03
CA TYR A 256 -15.48 -12.66 21.04
C TYR A 256 -14.11 -12.02 20.75
N HIS A 257 -14.05 -11.10 19.80
CA HIS A 257 -12.83 -10.37 19.42
C HIS A 257 -13.14 -9.09 18.64
N ASP A 258 -12.14 -8.21 18.55
CA ASP A 258 -12.06 -6.99 17.74
C ASP A 258 -13.37 -6.17 17.75
N PRO A 259 -13.83 -5.71 18.94
CA PRO A 259 -15.00 -4.85 19.02
C PRO A 259 -14.70 -3.48 18.41
N SER A 260 -15.42 -3.11 17.34
CA SER A 260 -15.23 -1.84 16.65
C SER A 260 -16.47 -0.95 16.61
N TRP A 261 -16.33 0.31 17.04
CA TRP A 261 -17.45 1.25 17.18
C TRP A 261 -17.81 1.93 15.86
N ALA A 262 -19.11 2.03 15.60
CA ALA A 262 -19.63 2.82 14.51
C ALA A 262 -19.20 4.30 14.61
N PRO A 263 -18.92 4.97 13.48
CA PRO A 263 -18.54 6.39 13.47
C PRO A 263 -19.58 7.35 14.08
N ASP A 264 -20.85 6.95 14.08
CA ASP A 264 -21.95 7.69 14.71
C ASP A 264 -22.09 7.45 16.23
N ASN A 265 -21.23 6.60 16.80
CA ASN A 265 -21.19 6.21 18.21
C ASN A 265 -22.44 5.42 18.68
N ALA A 266 -23.28 4.93 17.77
CA ALA A 266 -24.55 4.28 18.08
C ALA A 266 -24.55 2.76 17.80
N GLY A 267 -23.50 2.23 17.17
CA GLY A 267 -23.38 0.81 16.86
C GLY A 267 -22.01 0.23 17.18
N ILE A 268 -21.93 -1.08 17.25
CA ILE A 268 -20.68 -1.81 17.39
C ILE A 268 -20.68 -3.06 16.50
N ALA A 269 -19.55 -3.35 15.85
CA ALA A 269 -19.28 -4.59 15.15
C ALA A 269 -18.30 -5.42 15.99
N TYR A 270 -18.43 -6.73 16.00
CA TYR A 270 -17.51 -7.60 16.72
C TYR A 270 -17.53 -9.01 16.13
N GLY A 271 -16.44 -9.74 16.31
CA GLY A 271 -16.39 -11.16 16.01
C GLY A 271 -17.03 -11.99 17.13
N SER A 272 -17.68 -13.10 16.78
CA SER A 272 -18.25 -14.10 17.69
C SER A 272 -18.23 -15.50 17.05
N SER A 273 -18.76 -16.50 17.74
CA SER A 273 -18.93 -17.86 17.18
C SER A 273 -19.88 -17.92 15.99
N LYS A 274 -20.65 -16.85 15.74
CA LYS A 274 -21.56 -16.72 14.59
C LYS A 274 -20.94 -15.99 13.40
N GLY A 275 -19.68 -15.56 13.48
CA GLY A 275 -19.03 -14.70 12.50
C GLY A 275 -18.95 -13.25 12.99
N ILE A 276 -19.19 -12.28 12.12
CA ILE A 276 -19.25 -10.86 12.52
C ILE A 276 -20.70 -10.49 12.81
N GLU A 277 -20.94 -10.01 14.02
CA GLU A 277 -22.21 -9.45 14.46
C GLU A 277 -22.13 -7.92 14.54
N VAL A 278 -23.25 -7.27 14.25
CA VAL A 278 -23.43 -5.81 14.32
C VAL A 278 -24.62 -5.53 15.21
N SER A 279 -24.40 -4.76 16.26
CA SER A 279 -25.40 -4.36 17.25
C SER A 279 -25.58 -2.84 17.21
N ARG A 280 -26.83 -2.36 17.35
CA ARG A 280 -27.16 -0.93 17.48
C ARG A 280 -27.76 -0.65 18.85
N PHE A 281 -27.21 0.31 19.57
CA PHE A 281 -27.67 0.69 20.90
C PHE A 281 -28.81 1.70 20.82
N THR A 282 -29.92 1.42 21.51
CA THR A 282 -31.01 2.38 21.76
C THR A 282 -30.82 3.12 23.07
N GLU A 283 -30.09 2.53 24.01
CA GLU A 283 -29.76 3.11 25.32
C GLU A 283 -28.32 2.76 25.70
N PHE A 284 -27.62 3.71 26.31
CA PHE A 284 -26.26 3.48 26.83
C PHE A 284 -25.94 4.46 27.95
N GLY A 285 -25.53 3.96 29.10
CA GLY A 285 -25.10 4.77 30.22
C GLY A 285 -24.62 3.94 31.40
N PRO A 286 -24.35 4.58 32.55
CA PRO A 286 -23.94 3.87 33.75
C PRO A 286 -24.97 2.81 34.17
N SER A 287 -24.50 1.58 34.37
CA SER A 287 -25.28 0.39 34.76
C SER A 287 -26.43 0.00 33.83
N HIS A 288 -26.49 0.54 32.60
CA HIS A 288 -27.45 0.09 31.60
C HIS A 288 -26.95 0.30 30.16
N CYS A 289 -27.26 -0.67 29.30
CA CYS A 289 -27.29 -0.46 27.86
C CYS A 289 -28.37 -1.36 27.26
N ALA A 290 -28.87 -1.02 26.08
CA ALA A 290 -29.80 -1.85 25.33
C ALA A 290 -29.44 -1.82 23.85
N ALA A 291 -29.18 -3.01 23.28
CA ALA A 291 -29.05 -3.24 21.85
C ALA A 291 -30.11 -4.30 21.46
N PRO A 292 -31.31 -3.89 21.03
CA PRO A 292 -32.43 -4.82 20.83
C PRO A 292 -32.30 -5.66 19.56
N ASP A 293 -31.52 -5.19 18.59
CA ASP A 293 -31.40 -5.79 17.27
C ASP A 293 -29.93 -6.06 16.94
N ASP A 294 -29.53 -7.33 17.09
CA ASP A 294 -28.26 -7.84 16.56
C ASP A 294 -28.49 -8.40 15.15
N SER A 295 -27.55 -8.12 14.25
CA SER A 295 -27.55 -8.66 12.90
C SER A 295 -26.22 -9.35 12.62
N ILE A 296 -26.25 -10.41 11.82
CA ILE A 296 -25.03 -11.09 11.37
C ILE A 296 -24.61 -10.46 10.04
N LEU A 297 -23.48 -9.75 10.04
CA LEU A 297 -22.89 -9.16 8.84
C LEU A 297 -22.39 -10.26 7.88
N THR A 298 -21.66 -11.23 8.45
CA THR A 298 -21.16 -12.39 7.70
C THR A 298 -20.93 -13.56 8.66
N PRO A 299 -21.36 -14.78 8.31
CA PRO A 299 -21.19 -15.94 9.17
C PRO A 299 -19.77 -16.52 9.20
N THR A 300 -18.90 -16.06 8.29
CA THR A 300 -17.52 -16.59 8.12
C THR A 300 -16.45 -15.53 8.25
N GLY A 301 -16.83 -14.28 8.49
CA GLY A 301 -15.87 -13.20 8.64
C GLY A 301 -15.29 -13.09 10.05
N THR A 302 -14.18 -12.37 10.16
CA THR A 302 -13.44 -12.07 11.38
C THR A 302 -12.79 -10.69 11.29
N GLU A 303 -12.27 -10.19 12.41
CA GLU A 303 -11.45 -8.97 12.48
C GLU A 303 -12.13 -7.73 11.85
N PRO A 304 -13.34 -7.34 12.30
CA PRO A 304 -14.03 -6.15 11.80
C PRO A 304 -13.38 -4.84 12.29
N ASP A 305 -13.37 -3.84 11.41
CA ASP A 305 -13.02 -2.45 11.72
C ASP A 305 -14.03 -1.53 11.03
N TRP A 306 -14.70 -0.67 11.80
CA TRP A 306 -15.85 0.13 11.35
C TRP A 306 -15.45 1.59 11.11
N GLY A 307 -15.37 1.97 9.83
CA GLY A 307 -14.99 3.32 9.39
C GLY A 307 -16.14 4.13 8.79
N PRO A 308 -15.96 5.47 8.64
CA PRO A 308 -16.96 6.39 8.08
C PRO A 308 -16.96 6.45 6.54
N ALA A 309 -16.16 5.63 5.87
CA ALA A 309 -16.16 5.57 4.42
C ALA A 309 -17.23 4.59 3.93
N ASP A 310 -17.91 4.94 2.83
CA ASP A 310 -18.81 4.01 2.14
C ASP A 310 -18.05 2.78 1.63
N PRO A 311 -18.70 1.60 1.56
CA PRO A 311 -18.18 0.48 0.80
C PRO A 311 -17.98 0.92 -0.66
N PRO A 312 -16.83 0.60 -1.29
CA PRO A 312 -16.61 0.95 -2.68
C PRO A 312 -17.65 0.24 -3.56
N PRO A 313 -18.10 0.85 -4.67
CA PRO A 313 -19.11 0.22 -5.54
C PRO A 313 -18.59 -1.04 -6.25
N SER A 314 -17.27 -1.17 -6.38
CA SER A 314 -16.61 -2.33 -6.97
C SER A 314 -15.15 -2.38 -6.53
N ALA A 315 -14.61 -3.60 -6.48
CA ALA A 315 -13.19 -3.83 -6.26
C ALA A 315 -12.35 -3.23 -7.38
N TRP A 316 -11.13 -2.81 -7.05
CA TRP A 316 -10.12 -2.48 -8.03
C TRP A 316 -9.74 -3.73 -8.82
N VAL A 317 -9.87 -3.64 -10.15
CA VAL A 317 -9.34 -4.63 -11.06
C VAL A 317 -8.02 -4.08 -11.60
N PRO A 318 -6.90 -4.82 -11.48
CA PRO A 318 -5.69 -4.47 -12.19
C PRO A 318 -6.03 -4.32 -13.66
N THR A 319 -5.80 -3.13 -14.21
CA THR A 319 -5.81 -2.97 -15.66
C THR A 319 -4.66 -3.83 -16.17
N THR A 320 -4.96 -5.06 -16.60
CA THR A 320 -4.06 -5.77 -17.50
C THR A 320 -3.77 -4.78 -18.62
N PRO A 321 -2.49 -4.45 -18.87
CA PRO A 321 -2.15 -3.84 -20.14
C PRO A 321 -2.86 -4.68 -21.21
N PRO A 322 -3.54 -4.06 -22.19
CA PRO A 322 -4.12 -4.84 -23.27
C PRO A 322 -3.04 -5.83 -23.72
N PRO A 323 -3.38 -7.12 -23.90
CA PRO A 323 -2.41 -8.08 -24.42
C PRO A 323 -1.76 -7.37 -25.58
N VAL A 324 -0.42 -7.25 -25.54
CA VAL A 324 0.30 -6.79 -26.71
C VAL A 324 -0.15 -7.76 -27.77
N THR A 325 -1.10 -7.36 -28.61
CA THR A 325 -1.58 -8.20 -29.69
C THR A 325 -0.30 -8.61 -30.39
N PRO A 326 0.00 -9.92 -30.49
CA PRO A 326 1.02 -10.34 -31.42
C PRO A 326 0.69 -9.60 -32.70
N PRO A 327 1.61 -8.77 -33.23
CA PRO A 327 1.31 -8.00 -34.41
C PRO A 327 0.67 -8.95 -35.40
N THR A 328 -0.55 -8.62 -35.85
CA THR A 328 -1.25 -9.36 -36.90
C THR A 328 -0.19 -9.74 -37.93
N PRO A 329 -0.06 -11.02 -38.34
CA PRO A 329 0.89 -11.38 -39.39
C PRO A 329 0.64 -10.39 -40.51
N PRO A 330 1.63 -9.56 -40.89
CA PRO A 330 1.37 -8.54 -41.88
C PRO A 330 0.87 -9.27 -43.13
N THR A 331 -0.32 -8.91 -43.62
CA THR A 331 -0.49 -8.76 -45.07
C THR A 331 0.78 -8.06 -45.52
N PRO A 332 1.60 -8.59 -46.44
CA PRO A 332 2.97 -8.13 -46.66
C PRO A 332 2.99 -6.66 -47.07
N VAL A 333 3.00 -5.80 -46.07
CA VAL A 333 3.37 -4.40 -46.16
C VAL A 333 4.89 -4.43 -46.17
N PRO A 334 5.54 -3.74 -47.12
CA PRO A 334 6.98 -3.79 -47.30
C PRO A 334 7.69 -3.53 -45.98
N ALA A 335 8.71 -4.34 -45.68
CA ALA A 335 9.56 -4.18 -44.52
C ALA A 335 9.95 -2.69 -44.33
N PRO A 336 10.02 -2.18 -43.09
CA PRO A 336 10.59 -0.86 -42.82
C PRO A 336 11.95 -0.81 -43.53
N ALA A 337 12.11 0.16 -44.43
CA ALA A 337 13.32 0.26 -45.22
C ALA A 337 14.51 0.24 -44.25
N PRO A 338 15.47 -0.69 -44.40
CA PRO A 338 16.63 -0.73 -43.52
C PRO A 338 17.27 0.67 -43.49
N PRO A 339 17.80 1.12 -42.33
CA PRO A 339 18.40 2.44 -42.22
C PRO A 339 19.35 2.63 -43.40
N ALA A 340 19.01 3.57 -44.27
CA ALA A 340 19.56 3.61 -45.61
C ALA A 340 21.09 3.69 -45.52
N LYS A 341 21.77 2.60 -45.88
CA LYS A 341 23.23 2.53 -45.71
C LYS A 341 23.87 3.42 -46.76
N ALA A 342 24.96 4.10 -46.40
CA ALA A 342 25.76 4.79 -47.40
C ALA A 342 26.32 3.76 -48.41
N THR A 343 26.26 4.05 -49.71
CA THR A 343 26.65 3.11 -50.78
C THR A 343 27.73 3.68 -51.68
N ILE A 344 28.49 2.79 -52.33
CA ILE A 344 29.54 3.11 -53.31
C ILE A 344 29.18 2.44 -54.64
N ALA A 345 29.18 3.19 -55.73
CA ALA A 345 28.92 2.66 -57.08
C ALA A 345 30.18 2.25 -57.87
N LEU A 346 31.35 2.25 -57.23
CA LEU A 346 32.63 1.97 -57.88
C LEU A 346 32.96 0.46 -57.89
N THR A 347 32.78 -0.21 -59.02
CA THR A 347 33.09 -1.65 -59.14
C THR A 347 34.51 -1.94 -59.63
N LYS A 348 35.11 -1.02 -60.39
CA LYS A 348 36.44 -1.13 -60.99
C LYS A 348 37.18 0.19 -60.87
N THR A 349 38.50 0.12 -60.73
CA THR A 349 39.38 1.29 -60.82
C THR A 349 40.60 0.95 -61.66
N THR A 350 41.35 1.97 -62.10
CA THR A 350 42.63 1.77 -62.79
C THR A 350 43.80 2.09 -61.87
N VAL A 351 44.96 1.50 -62.15
CA VAL A 351 46.22 1.88 -61.47
C VAL A 351 46.48 3.39 -61.61
N LYS A 352 46.16 3.97 -62.78
CA LYS A 352 46.33 5.41 -63.05
C LYS A 352 45.46 6.27 -62.12
N ALA A 353 44.21 5.88 -61.89
CA ALA A 353 43.29 6.60 -61.00
C ALA A 353 43.79 6.58 -59.53
N LEU A 354 44.26 5.44 -59.05
CA LEU A 354 44.82 5.32 -57.70
C LEU A 354 46.10 6.15 -57.51
N ARG A 355 46.95 6.24 -58.52
CA ARG A 355 48.16 7.09 -58.49
C ARG A 355 47.85 8.59 -58.53
N LYS A 356 46.71 8.98 -59.12
CA LYS A 356 46.26 10.38 -59.19
C LYS A 356 45.36 10.80 -58.04
N GLY A 357 44.87 9.86 -57.25
CA GLY A 357 43.92 10.09 -56.16
C GLY A 357 42.53 9.73 -56.67
N LEU A 358 41.98 8.64 -56.15
CA LEU A 358 40.74 8.06 -56.64
C LEU A 358 39.55 8.82 -56.06
N ALA A 359 38.78 9.49 -56.91
CA ALA A 359 37.51 10.08 -56.54
C ALA A 359 36.41 9.01 -56.54
N VAL A 360 35.73 8.83 -55.42
CA VAL A 360 34.67 7.85 -55.25
C VAL A 360 33.38 8.59 -54.90
N LYS A 361 32.34 8.41 -55.72
CA LYS A 361 31.00 8.89 -55.40
C LYS A 361 30.39 7.97 -54.35
N VAL A 362 29.96 8.56 -53.25
CA VAL A 362 29.29 7.88 -52.14
C VAL A 362 27.90 8.51 -51.98
N THR A 363 26.87 7.69 -52.00
CA THR A 363 25.51 8.16 -51.72
C THR A 363 25.20 7.94 -50.24
N VAL A 364 24.78 9.00 -49.54
CA VAL A 364 24.45 8.96 -48.11
C VAL A 364 22.99 9.30 -47.85
N PRO A 365 22.37 8.73 -46.81
CA PRO A 365 20.95 8.90 -46.51
C PRO A 365 20.62 10.19 -45.75
N ALA A 366 21.63 10.86 -45.18
CA ALA A 366 21.48 11.93 -44.21
C ALA A 366 22.75 12.80 -44.18
N PRO A 367 22.69 14.01 -43.61
CA PRO A 367 23.89 14.76 -43.28
C PRO A 367 24.81 13.96 -42.36
N GLY A 368 26.12 14.08 -42.54
CA GLY A 368 27.09 13.40 -41.68
C GLY A 368 28.48 13.26 -42.28
N LYS A 369 29.41 12.77 -41.46
CA LYS A 369 30.80 12.54 -41.85
C LYS A 369 30.94 11.19 -42.55
N VAL A 370 31.56 11.21 -43.72
CA VAL A 370 31.87 10.03 -44.54
C VAL A 370 33.37 9.79 -44.52
N THR A 371 33.77 8.58 -44.14
CA THR A 371 35.17 8.13 -44.22
C THR A 371 35.28 6.94 -45.15
N LEU A 372 36.21 7.00 -46.10
CA LEU A 372 36.48 5.91 -47.03
C LEU A 372 37.95 5.50 -46.93
N SER A 373 38.21 4.20 -46.77
CA SER A 373 39.56 3.66 -46.79
C SER A 373 39.69 2.55 -47.83
N ALA A 374 40.77 2.56 -48.60
CA ALA A 374 41.11 1.49 -49.51
C ALA A 374 42.16 0.58 -48.88
N ASN A 375 41.84 -0.69 -48.73
CA ASN A 375 42.68 -1.70 -48.09
C ASN A 375 43.07 -2.78 -49.11
N LEU A 376 44.30 -3.28 -49.03
CA LEU A 376 44.73 -4.49 -49.72
C LEU A 376 44.95 -5.56 -48.66
N LYS A 377 44.10 -6.59 -48.65
CA LYS A 377 43.95 -7.50 -47.50
C LYS A 377 43.69 -6.69 -46.23
N THR A 378 44.55 -6.83 -45.21
CA THR A 378 44.47 -6.09 -43.93
C THR A 378 45.19 -4.73 -43.96
N ARG A 379 45.98 -4.43 -45.00
CA ARG A 379 46.82 -3.23 -45.05
C ARG A 379 46.08 -2.05 -45.69
N LYS A 380 45.91 -0.96 -44.95
CA LYS A 380 45.37 0.32 -45.44
C LYS A 380 46.35 0.98 -46.44
N LEU A 381 45.88 1.24 -47.66
CA LEU A 381 46.67 1.82 -48.75
C LEU A 381 46.39 3.32 -48.97
N ALA A 382 45.16 3.75 -48.75
CA ALA A 382 44.73 5.13 -48.89
C ALA A 382 43.47 5.38 -48.04
N THR A 383 43.25 6.63 -47.66
CA THR A 383 42.04 7.07 -46.95
C THR A 383 41.59 8.42 -47.51
N GLY A 384 40.32 8.74 -47.31
CA GLY A 384 39.72 10.02 -47.66
C GLY A 384 38.49 10.26 -46.81
N THR A 385 38.15 11.53 -46.60
CA THR A 385 36.97 11.94 -45.82
C THR A 385 36.23 13.03 -46.55
N ALA A 386 34.90 13.07 -46.39
CA ALA A 386 34.06 14.18 -46.80
C ALA A 386 32.91 14.34 -45.80
N THR A 387 32.27 15.50 -45.79
CA THR A 387 31.07 15.74 -44.99
C THR A 387 29.91 16.03 -45.93
N ALA A 388 28.83 15.25 -45.81
CA ALA A 388 27.60 15.52 -46.50
C ALA A 388 26.75 16.48 -45.67
N LYS A 389 26.32 17.59 -46.26
CA LYS A 389 25.45 18.57 -45.59
C LYS A 389 23.96 18.20 -45.65
N GLN A 390 23.59 17.33 -46.58
CA GLN A 390 22.24 16.86 -46.83
C GLN A 390 22.30 15.43 -47.41
N PRO A 391 21.19 14.67 -47.39
CA PRO A 391 21.10 13.40 -48.12
C PRO A 391 21.50 13.58 -49.59
N GLY A 392 22.21 12.61 -50.17
CA GLY A 392 22.61 12.66 -51.58
C GLY A 392 24.02 12.15 -51.84
N THR A 393 24.57 12.51 -53.01
CA THR A 393 25.90 12.04 -53.44
C THR A 393 26.98 13.00 -53.00
N VAL A 394 27.97 12.49 -52.25
CA VAL A 394 29.20 13.19 -51.90
C VAL A 394 30.40 12.49 -52.57
N THR A 395 31.36 13.28 -53.05
CA THR A 395 32.59 12.71 -53.61
C THR A 395 33.67 12.65 -52.54
N VAL A 396 34.11 11.43 -52.20
CA VAL A 396 35.25 11.20 -51.32
C VAL A 396 36.48 10.93 -52.18
N ARG A 397 37.52 11.77 -52.05
CA ARG A 397 38.78 11.56 -52.75
C ARG A 397 39.77 10.84 -51.85
N LEU A 398 40.13 9.62 -52.26
CA LEU A 398 41.18 8.84 -51.61
C LEU A 398 42.57 9.42 -51.93
N ALA A 399 43.45 9.41 -50.93
CA ALA A 399 44.85 9.74 -51.11
C ALA A 399 45.52 8.92 -52.23
N LYS A 400 46.51 9.51 -52.90
CA LYS A 400 47.28 8.87 -53.97
C LYS A 400 48.04 7.66 -53.43
N THR A 401 48.04 6.54 -54.16
CA THR A 401 48.82 5.35 -53.78
C THR A 401 49.46 4.67 -54.99
N LYS A 402 50.74 4.28 -54.84
CA LYS A 402 51.49 3.49 -55.84
C LYS A 402 51.53 2.00 -55.51
N LYS A 403 50.96 1.59 -54.37
CA LYS A 403 51.09 0.22 -53.82
C LYS A 403 50.11 -0.78 -54.42
N ALA A 404 49.04 -0.32 -55.06
CA ALA A 404 48.10 -1.18 -55.77
C ALA A 404 48.58 -1.44 -57.22
N LYS A 405 48.56 -2.70 -57.66
CA LYS A 405 48.95 -3.13 -59.01
C LYS A 405 47.73 -3.66 -59.77
N LYS A 406 47.83 -3.73 -61.10
CA LYS A 406 46.83 -4.38 -61.97
C LYS A 406 46.60 -5.81 -61.49
N GLY A 407 45.33 -6.24 -61.43
CA GLY A 407 44.93 -7.56 -60.94
C GLY A 407 44.64 -7.61 -59.44
N HIS A 408 45.07 -6.62 -58.64
CA HIS A 408 44.70 -6.57 -57.22
C HIS A 408 43.19 -6.33 -57.04
N THR A 409 42.63 -6.89 -55.97
CA THR A 409 41.31 -6.51 -55.45
C THR A 409 41.50 -5.71 -54.18
N LEU A 410 40.96 -4.50 -54.15
CA LEU A 410 40.96 -3.63 -52.98
C LEU A 410 39.64 -3.76 -52.22
N THR A 411 39.69 -3.72 -50.90
CA THR A 411 38.51 -3.60 -50.04
C THR A 411 38.35 -2.15 -49.63
N LEU A 412 37.33 -1.48 -50.15
CA LEU A 412 36.89 -0.16 -49.73
C LEU A 412 36.03 -0.30 -48.47
N LYS A 413 36.52 0.19 -47.33
CA LYS A 413 35.70 0.30 -46.11
C LYS A 413 35.12 1.70 -46.04
N LEU A 414 33.80 1.79 -46.05
CA LEU A 414 33.02 3.01 -45.95
C LEU A 414 32.41 3.10 -44.56
N THR A 415 32.69 4.17 -43.84
CA THR A 415 32.11 4.45 -42.53
C THR A 415 31.28 5.74 -42.61
N PHE A 416 30.02 5.66 -42.20
CA PHE A 416 29.08 6.77 -42.11
C PHE A 416 28.29 6.66 -40.80
N ASN A 417 28.29 7.71 -39.98
CA ASN A 417 27.64 7.73 -38.65
C ASN A 417 27.91 6.45 -37.82
N ASN A 418 29.19 6.08 -37.71
CA ASN A 418 29.70 4.89 -37.00
C ASN A 418 29.28 3.52 -37.58
N VAL A 419 28.51 3.48 -38.67
CA VAL A 419 28.20 2.24 -39.40
C VAL A 419 29.23 2.03 -40.51
N THR A 420 29.87 0.86 -40.54
CA THR A 420 30.89 0.51 -41.53
C THR A 420 30.39 -0.56 -42.51
N SER A 421 30.54 -0.32 -43.81
CA SER A 421 30.33 -1.29 -44.89
C SER A 421 31.63 -1.53 -45.66
N SER A 422 31.75 -2.68 -46.32
CA SER A 422 32.92 -3.05 -47.13
C SER A 422 32.50 -3.33 -48.58
N HIS A 423 33.28 -2.86 -49.55
CA HIS A 423 33.03 -3.04 -50.98
C HIS A 423 34.32 -3.42 -51.72
N SER A 424 34.29 -4.50 -52.49
CA SER A 424 35.47 -4.98 -53.22
C SER A 424 35.57 -4.35 -54.61
N VAL A 425 36.75 -3.86 -54.97
CA VAL A 425 37.01 -3.16 -56.24
C VAL A 425 38.24 -3.76 -56.92
N LYS A 426 38.08 -4.22 -58.16
CA LYS A 426 39.20 -4.77 -58.95
C LYS A 426 40.00 -3.65 -59.62
N VAL A 427 41.32 -3.71 -59.50
CA VAL A 427 42.26 -2.79 -60.14
C VAL A 427 42.61 -3.32 -61.53
N ARG A 428 42.27 -2.55 -62.56
CA ARG A 428 42.53 -2.85 -63.97
C ARG A 428 43.74 -2.10 -64.52
#